data_AF-A0A2S9GNP1-F1
#
_entry.id   AF-A0A2S9GNP1-F1
#
_cell.length_a   1.000
_cell.length_b   1.000
_cell.length_c   1.000
_cell.angle_alpha   90.00
_cell.angle_beta   90.00
_cell.angle_gamma   90.00
#
_symmetry.space_group_name_H-M   'P 1'
#
loop_
_entity.id
_entity.type
_entity.pdbx_description
1 polymer ?
#
loop_
_entity_poly.entity_id
_entity_poly.type
_entity_poly.pdbx_seq_one_letter_code
_entity_poly.pdbx_strand_id
1 'polypeptide(L)' 'TEFLSVAGMDERTFADAFPKFMWLESRAVAKAGIDALADGRGSVIPGVQNAIPAKIFEFLPRRLLLPLLKSQHPALR' A
#
# COMPACT_ATOMS: atom_id res chain seq x y z
N THR A 1 1.71 18.57 -4.42
CA THR A 1 0.39 18.49 -3.77
C THR A 1 0.61 18.24 -2.30
N GLU A 2 0.13 19.10 -1.41
CA GLU A 2 0.41 19.10 0.05
C GLU A 2 -0.15 17.89 0.84
N PHE A 3 -0.51 16.77 0.18
CA PHE A 3 -1.15 15.61 0.82
C PHE A 3 -0.32 15.03 1.97
N LEU A 4 0.99 14.87 1.76
CA LEU A 4 1.90 14.29 2.75
C LEU A 4 2.14 15.27 3.91
N SER A 5 2.34 16.55 3.58
CA SER A 5 2.46 17.66 4.53
C SER A 5 1.24 17.76 5.47
N VAL A 6 0.02 17.73 4.91
CA VAL A 6 -1.24 17.73 5.70
C VAL A 6 -1.39 16.45 6.53
N ALA A 7 -0.90 15.32 6.04
CA ALA A 7 -0.89 14.06 6.80
C ALA A 7 0.20 14.01 7.89
N GLY A 8 0.98 15.08 8.07
CA GLY A 8 2.07 15.15 9.04
C GLY A 8 3.30 14.31 8.65
N MET A 9 3.45 13.96 7.37
CA MET A 9 4.55 13.19 6.85
C MET A 9 5.45 14.02 5.92
N ASP A 10 6.75 13.94 6.16
CA ASP A 10 7.75 14.49 5.26
C ASP A 10 7.84 13.66 3.96
N GLU A 11 7.88 14.34 2.82
CA GLU A 11 7.76 13.71 1.50
C GLU A 11 8.97 12.83 1.15
N ARG A 12 10.18 13.22 1.60
CA ARG A 12 11.38 12.38 1.44
C ARG A 12 11.31 11.14 2.30
N THR A 13 10.97 11.32 3.58
CA THR A 13 10.82 10.21 4.52
C THR A 13 9.78 9.20 4.04
N PHE A 14 8.67 9.68 3.45
CA PHE A 14 7.64 8.83 2.87
C PHE A 14 8.12 8.06 1.63
N ALA A 15 8.81 8.74 0.70
CA ALA A 15 9.34 8.11 -0.50
C ALA A 15 10.34 6.97 -0.18
N ASP A 16 11.15 7.16 0.86
CA ASP A 16 12.15 6.19 1.31
C ASP A 16 11.58 5.08 2.21
N ALA A 17 10.34 5.24 2.71
CA ALA A 17 9.70 4.27 3.60
C ALA A 17 9.40 2.92 2.92
N PHE A 18 9.27 2.91 1.59
CA PHE A 18 8.97 1.72 0.80
C PHE A 18 10.05 1.46 -0.26
N PRO A 19 10.33 0.18 -0.60
CA PRO A 19 11.25 -0.17 -1.67
C PRO A 19 10.83 0.46 -3.02
N LYS A 20 11.79 0.95 -3.80
CA LYS A 20 11.52 1.68 -5.06
C LYS A 20 10.65 0.94 -6.06
N PHE A 21 10.78 -0.38 -6.16
CA PHE A 21 9.99 -1.20 -7.09
C PHE A 21 8.50 -1.31 -6.71
N MET A 22 8.17 -0.96 -5.46
CA MET A 22 6.79 -0.97 -4.94
C MET A 22 6.00 0.26 -5.41
N TRP A 23 6.71 1.36 -5.70
CA TRP A 23 6.14 2.59 -6.21
C TRP A 23 5.72 2.43 -7.68
N LEU A 24 4.55 3.00 -7.98
CA LEU A 24 3.96 3.01 -9.31
C LEU A 24 3.73 4.46 -9.73
N GLU A 25 3.83 4.71 -11.03
CA GLU A 25 3.46 6.00 -11.62
C GLU A 25 2.01 6.35 -11.28
N SER A 26 1.77 7.59 -10.87
CA SER A 26 0.45 8.07 -10.43
C SER A 26 -0.64 7.85 -11.48
N ARG A 27 -0.26 7.97 -12.77
CA ARG A 27 -1.16 7.72 -13.91
C ARG A 27 -1.61 6.26 -14.00
N ALA A 28 -0.71 5.31 -13.72
CA ALA A 28 -1.04 3.89 -13.74
C ALA A 28 -2.00 3.53 -12.60
N VAL A 29 -1.79 4.11 -11.41
CA VAL A 29 -2.69 3.97 -10.26
C VAL A 29 -4.08 4.52 -10.56
N ALA A 30 -4.16 5.72 -11.14
CA ALA A 30 -5.43 6.34 -11.53
C ALA A 30 -6.18 5.48 -12.57
N LYS A 31 -5.47 5.01 -13.62
CA LYS A 31 -6.08 4.16 -14.65
C LYS A 31 -6.64 2.87 -14.04
N ALA A 32 -5.87 2.18 -13.19
CA ALA A 32 -6.32 0.96 -12.54
C ALA A 32 -7.61 1.15 -11.73
N GLY A 33 -7.76 2.30 -11.06
CA GLY A 33 -8.98 2.68 -10.36
C GLY A 33 -10.18 2.85 -11.29
N ILE A 34 -10.00 3.58 -12.41
CA ILE A 34 -11.07 3.79 -13.39
C ILE A 34 -11.47 2.48 -14.07
N ASP A 35 -10.51 1.65 -14.48
CA ASP A 35 -10.78 0.35 -15.09
C ASP A 35 -11.56 -0.55 -14.11
N ALA A 36 -11.15 -0.60 -12.84
CA ALA A 36 -11.83 -1.38 -11.83
C ALA A 36 -13.28 -0.92 -11.61
N LEU A 37 -13.52 0.39 -11.65
CA LEU A 37 -14.85 0.97 -11.56
C LEU A 37 -15.71 0.61 -12.78
N ALA A 38 -15.14 0.65 -13.99
CA ALA A 38 -15.82 0.22 -15.21
C ALA A 38 -16.21 -1.28 -15.15
N ASP A 39 -15.37 -2.10 -14.51
CA ASP A 39 -15.62 -3.52 -14.26
C ASP A 39 -16.59 -3.78 -13.09
N GLY A 40 -17.15 -2.74 -12.46
CA GLY A 40 -18.09 -2.86 -11.34
C GLY A 40 -17.45 -3.30 -10.02
N ARG A 41 -16.14 -3.14 -9.86
CA ARG A 41 -15.41 -3.51 -8.62
C ARG A 41 -15.31 -2.30 -7.68
N GLY A 42 -15.67 -2.50 -6.42
CA GLY A 42 -15.58 -1.47 -5.38
C GLY A 42 -14.17 -1.20 -4.83
N SER A 43 -13.18 -2.05 -5.16
CA SER A 43 -11.79 -1.86 -4.75
C SER A 43 -10.81 -2.52 -5.72
N VAL A 44 -9.60 -1.98 -5.79
CA VAL A 44 -8.48 -2.53 -6.57
C VAL A 44 -7.16 -2.22 -5.89
N ILE A 45 -6.20 -3.14 -5.98
CA ILE A 45 -4.81 -2.92 -5.55
C ILE A 45 -3.94 -2.86 -6.81
N PRO A 46 -3.42 -1.68 -7.21
CA PRO A 46 -2.60 -1.54 -8.40
C PRO A 46 -1.21 -2.18 -8.25
N GLY A 47 -0.78 -2.89 -9.29
CA GLY A 47 0.54 -3.54 -9.37
C GLY A 47 0.58 -4.92 -8.70
N VAL A 48 1.22 -5.89 -9.37
CA VAL A 48 1.32 -7.27 -8.89
C VAL A 48 2.15 -7.37 -7.60
N GLN A 49 3.20 -6.55 -7.48
CA GLN A 49 4.06 -6.48 -6.31
C GLN A 49 3.32 -6.00 -5.05
N ASN A 50 2.23 -5.25 -5.20
CA ASN A 50 1.39 -4.78 -4.10
C ASN A 50 0.22 -5.73 -3.85
N ALA A 51 -0.40 -6.26 -4.91
CA ALA A 51 -1.58 -7.11 -4.83
C ALA A 51 -1.30 -8.48 -4.19
N ILE A 52 -0.17 -9.11 -4.53
CA ILE A 52 0.20 -10.43 -4.00
C ILE A 52 0.36 -10.41 -2.47
N PRO A 53 1.23 -9.58 -1.87
CA PRO A 53 1.39 -9.56 -0.42
C PRO A 53 0.08 -9.15 0.26
N ALA A 54 -0.67 -8.19 -0.29
CA ALA A 54 -1.96 -7.80 0.27
C ALA A 54 -2.94 -8.98 0.37
N LYS A 55 -3.04 -9.80 -0.68
CA LYS A 55 -3.86 -11.01 -0.66
C LYS A 55 -3.34 -12.07 0.30
N ILE A 56 -2.04 -12.28 0.38
CA ILE A 56 -1.45 -13.20 1.37
C ILE A 56 -1.82 -12.76 2.78
N PHE A 57 -1.67 -11.47 3.10
CA PHE A 57 -1.99 -10.94 4.43
C PHE A 57 -3.48 -10.95 4.75
N GLU A 58 -4.36 -10.81 3.76
CA GLU A 58 -5.81 -10.92 3.91
C GLU A 58 -6.23 -12.32 4.41
N PHE A 59 -5.54 -13.37 3.94
CA PHE A 59 -5.83 -14.75 4.34
C PHE A 59 -5.02 -15.24 5.55
N LEU A 60 -4.02 -14.48 6.00
CA LEU A 60 -3.15 -14.91 7.08
C LEU A 60 -3.87 -14.82 8.45
N PRO A 61 -3.89 -15.89 9.27
CA PRO A 61 -4.51 -15.85 10.59
C PRO A 61 -3.94 -14.73 11.46
N ARG A 62 -4.83 -13.98 12.15
CA ARG A 62 -4.46 -12.85 13.01
C ARG A 62 -3.37 -13.19 14.04
N ARG A 63 -3.35 -14.44 14.54
CA ARG A 63 -2.33 -14.94 15.48
C ARG A 63 -0.90 -14.94 14.92
N LEU A 64 -0.73 -15.02 13.60
CA LEU A 64 0.57 -14.95 12.91
C LEU A 64 0.86 -13.53 12.43
N LEU A 65 -0.17 -12.82 11.97
CA LEU A 65 -0.05 -11.46 11.45
C LEU A 65 0.37 -10.46 12.53
N LEU A 66 -0.25 -10.51 13.72
CA LEU A 66 0.00 -9.51 14.78
C LEU A 66 1.43 -9.54 15.34
N PRO A 67 2.04 -10.70 15.67
CA PRO A 67 3.43 -10.73 16.11
C PRO A 67 4.41 -10.26 15.02
N LEU A 68 4.15 -10.63 13.76
CA LEU A 68 4.97 -10.21 12.62
C LEU A 68 4.91 -8.68 12.47
N LEU A 69 3.71 -8.09 12.47
CA LEU A 69 3.53 -6.65 12.37
C LEU A 69 4.20 -5.90 13.52
N LYS A 70 4.06 -6.39 14.77
CA LYS A 70 4.75 -5.80 15.94
C LYS A 70 6.27 -5.79 15.76
N SER A 71 6.84 -6.86 15.20
CA SER A 71 8.29 -6.96 15.00
C SER A 71 8.86 -6.06 13.90
N GLN A 72 8.03 -5.70 12.91
CA GLN A 72 8.44 -4.98 11.69
C GLN A 72 7.98 -3.53 11.62
N HIS A 73 6.98 -3.12 12.41
CA HIS A 73 6.43 -1.76 12.34
C HIS A 73 7.24 -0.80 13.22
N PRO A 74 7.85 0.28 12.67
CA PRO A 74 8.70 1.20 13.42
C PRO A 74 8.01 1.84 14.63
N ALA A 75 6.70 2.11 14.53
CA ALA A 75 5.92 2.69 15.62
C ALA A 75 5.38 1.68 16.65
N LEU A 76 5.55 0.37 16.41
CA LEU A 76 5.13 -0.70 17.34
C LEU A 76 6.31 -1.47 17.96
N ARG A 77 7.54 -1.10 17.57
CA ARG A 77 8.78 -1.51 18.23
C ARG A 77 8.97 -0.73 19.53
#